data_AF-A0A528FHI5-F1
#
_entry.id   AF-A0A528FHI5-F1
#
_cell.length_a   1.000
_cell.length_b   1.000
_cell.length_c   1.000
_cell.angle_alpha   90.00
_cell.angle_beta   90.00
_cell.angle_gamma   90.00
#
_symmetry.space_group_name_H-M   'P 1'
#
loop_
_entity.id
_entity.type
_entity.pdbx_description
1 polymer ?
#
loop_
_entity_poly.entity_id
_entity_poly.type
_entity_poly.pdbx_seq_one_letter_code
_entity_poly.pdbx_strand_id
1 'polypeptide(L)' 'LEAWRNAQEQGALAASNMLGAGKAHEAVPWFWSDQYGLTLQISGLSDEGSKVVRRDLDDGALILFHLAQDGRLVA' A
#
# COMPACT_ATOMS: atom_id res chain seq x y z
N LEU A 1 7.15 3.29 -7.68
CA LEU A 1 6.36 3.74 -6.53
C LEU A 1 6.89 5.10 -6.09
N GLU A 2 6.03 6.12 -6.09
CA GLU A 2 6.42 7.50 -5.79
C GLU A 2 5.67 7.98 -4.53
N ALA A 3 6.02 7.39 -3.39
CA ALA A 3 5.41 7.70 -2.10
C ALA A 3 6.48 8.02 -1.06
N TRP A 4 6.18 8.96 -0.17
CA TRP A 4 7.11 9.41 0.87
C TRP A 4 7.66 8.26 1.71
N ARG A 5 6.78 7.35 2.15
CA ARG A 5 7.16 6.21 2.99
C ARG A 5 8.07 5.23 2.25
N ASN A 6 7.78 4.94 0.98
CA ASN A 6 8.64 4.08 0.16
C ASN A 6 10.06 4.65 0.02
N ALA A 7 10.18 5.97 -0.20
CA ALA A 7 11.49 6.62 -0.28
C ALA A 7 12.27 6.50 1.05
N GLN A 8 11.60 6.72 2.18
CA GLN A 8 12.19 6.58 3.51
C GLN A 8 12.66 5.13 3.78
N GLU A 9 11.80 4.14 3.54
CA GLU A 9 12.07 2.73 3.82
C GLU A 9 13.19 2.17 2.94
N GLN A 10 13.20 2.50 1.65
CA GLN A 10 14.29 2.10 0.76
C GLN A 10 15.63 2.74 1.15
N GLY A 11 15.63 4.01 1.58
CA GLY A 11 16.85 4.66 2.09
C GLY A 11 17.42 3.96 3.32
N ALA A 12 16.57 3.61 4.29
CA ALA A 12 16.98 2.88 5.48
C ALA A 12 17.50 1.46 5.15
N LEU A 13 16.83 0.75 4.25
CA LEU A 13 17.23 -0.57 3.80
C LEU A 13 18.59 -0.55 3.09
N ALA A 14 18.80 0.43 2.20
CA ALA A 14 20.07 0.61 1.50
C ALA A 14 21.23 0.81 2.49
N ALA A 15 21.07 1.71 3.46
CA ALA A 15 22.06 1.94 4.51
C ALA A 15 22.35 0.66 5.32
N SER A 16 21.31 -0.10 5.70
CA SER A 16 21.47 -1.36 6.42
C SER A 16 22.22 -2.41 5.60
N ASN A 17 21.96 -2.50 4.30
CA ASN A 17 22.64 -3.44 3.41
C ASN A 17 24.09 -3.06 3.13
N MET A 18 24.42 -1.77 3.09
CA MET A 18 25.81 -1.30 3.06
C MET A 18 26.60 -1.73 4.30
N LEU A 19 25.91 -1.97 5.43
CA LEU A 19 26.49 -2.49 6.67
C LEU A 19 26.41 -4.03 6.78
N GLY A 20 26.08 -4.73 5.69
CA GLY A 20 26.13 -6.19 5.63
C GLY A 20 24.85 -6.93 6.03
N ALA A 21 23.72 -6.24 6.20
CA ALA A 21 22.47 -6.89 6.61
C ALA A 21 21.86 -7.84 5.56
N GLY A 22 22.11 -7.63 4.27
CA GLY A 22 21.68 -8.52 3.18
C GLY A 22 20.16 -8.74 3.07
N LYS A 23 19.35 -7.75 3.46
CA LYS A 23 17.88 -7.86 3.48
C LYS A 23 17.25 -7.48 2.16
N ALA A 24 16.18 -8.17 1.78
CA ALA A 24 15.32 -7.78 0.66
C ALA A 24 14.32 -6.69 1.09
N HIS A 25 13.79 -5.95 0.12
CA HIS A 25 12.66 -5.04 0.37
C HIS A 25 11.36 -5.84 0.26
N GLU A 26 10.64 -5.98 1.36
CA GLU A 26 9.43 -6.80 1.48
C GLU A 26 8.21 -5.99 1.98
N ALA A 27 8.34 -4.67 2.05
CA ALA A 27 7.24 -3.83 2.53
C ALA A 27 6.09 -3.83 1.51
N VAL A 28 4.86 -3.95 2.02
CA VAL A 28 3.67 -3.72 1.20
C VAL A 28 3.62 -2.22 0.89
N PRO A 29 3.54 -1.81 -0.40
CA PRO A 29 3.44 -0.42 -0.75
C PRO A 29 2.26 0.24 -0.05
N TRP A 30 2.47 1.44 0.50
CA TRP A 30 1.39 2.15 1.18
C TRP A 30 1.54 3.65 0.96
N PHE A 31 0.39 4.30 0.76
CA PHE A 31 0.32 5.74 0.60
C PHE A 31 -0.99 6.29 1.17
N TRP A 32 -0.98 7.60 1.41
CA TRP A 32 -2.16 8.34 1.79
C TRP A 32 -2.23 9.66 1.02
N SER A 33 -3.42 10.23 0.98
CA SER A 33 -3.65 11.58 0.47
C SER A 33 -4.74 12.23 1.31
N ASP A 34 -4.51 13.45 1.74
CA ASP A 34 -5.51 14.27 2.40
C ASP A 34 -6.04 15.31 1.42
N GLN A 35 -7.34 15.28 1.15
CA GLN A 35 -8.00 16.14 0.17
C GLN A 35 -9.34 16.62 0.73
N TYR A 36 -9.53 17.93 0.79
CA TYR A 36 -10.82 18.55 1.17
C TYR A 36 -11.40 18.04 2.52
N GLY A 37 -10.54 17.71 3.48
CA GLY A 37 -10.97 17.17 4.79
C GLY A 37 -11.26 15.66 4.79
N LEU A 38 -11.00 14.97 3.68
CA LEU A 38 -11.06 13.52 3.57
C LEU A 38 -9.64 12.93 3.55
N THR A 39 -9.49 11.74 4.14
CA THR A 39 -8.26 10.96 4.09
C THR A 39 -8.48 9.72 3.24
N LEU A 40 -7.69 9.59 2.18
CA LEU A 40 -7.55 8.38 1.38
C LEU A 40 -6.33 7.61 1.88
N GLN A 41 -6.48 6.31 2.13
CA GLN A 41 -5.37 5.41 2.45
C GLN A 41 -5.43 4.21 1.52
N ILE A 42 -4.29 3.83 0.95
CA ILE A 42 -4.19 2.70 0.03
C ILE A 42 -2.95 1.88 0.42
N SER A 43 -3.15 0.58 0.59
CA SER A 43 -2.11 -0.42 0.84
C SER A 43 -2.12 -1.40 -0.32
N GLY A 44 -0.97 -1.82 -0.83
CA GLY A 44 -0.88 -2.72 -1.97
C GLY A 44 -1.00 -2.02 -3.33
N LEU A 45 -1.24 -2.82 -4.37
CA LEU A 45 -1.29 -2.40 -5.78
C LEU A 45 -2.62 -2.82 -6.41
N SER A 46 -3.55 -1.87 -6.51
CA SER A 46 -4.91 -2.11 -7.00
C SER A 46 -4.98 -2.66 -8.42
N ASP A 47 -3.97 -2.36 -9.23
CA ASP A 47 -3.86 -2.78 -10.63
C ASP A 47 -3.60 -4.28 -10.79
N GLU A 48 -3.17 -4.96 -9.73
CA GLU A 48 -3.08 -6.43 -9.70
C GLU A 48 -4.46 -7.09 -9.47
N GLY A 49 -5.49 -6.29 -9.16
CA GLY A 49 -6.83 -6.75 -8.84
C GLY A 49 -7.68 -7.00 -10.09
N SER A 50 -8.41 -8.11 -10.09
CA SER A 50 -9.41 -8.44 -11.12
C SER A 50 -10.86 -8.32 -10.60
N LYS A 51 -11.04 -8.29 -9.28
CA LYS A 51 -12.33 -8.16 -8.60
C LYS A 51 -12.22 -7.18 -7.45
N VAL A 52 -13.30 -6.44 -7.18
CA VAL A 52 -13.39 -5.54 -6.02
C VAL A 52 -14.51 -5.99 -5.10
N VAL A 53 -14.23 -6.06 -3.80
CA VAL A 53 -15.22 -6.22 -2.73
C VAL A 53 -15.34 -4.90 -1.99
N ARG A 54 -16.54 -4.33 -1.96
CA ARG A 54 -16.83 -3.08 -1.26
C ARG A 54 -17.36 -3.37 0.15
N ARG A 55 -16.87 -2.63 1.13
CA ARG A 55 -17.44 -2.54 2.47
C ARG A 55 -17.81 -1.10 2.76
N ASP A 56 -19.09 -0.83 2.93
CA ASP A 56 -19.59 0.44 3.44
C ASP A 56 -19.37 0.53 4.95
N LEU A 57 -19.04 1.74 5.41
CA LEU A 57 -18.91 2.11 6.81
C LEU A 57 -19.92 3.22 7.13
N ASP A 58 -19.95 3.66 8.38
CA ASP A 58 -20.73 4.82 8.79
C ASP A 58 -20.15 6.12 8.20
N ASP A 59 -20.92 7.21 8.29
CA ASP A 59 -20.52 8.55 7.84
C ASP A 59 -20.06 8.66 6.37
N GLY A 60 -20.54 7.75 5.52
CA GLY A 60 -20.21 7.72 4.09
C GLY A 60 -18.80 7.22 3.78
N ALA A 61 -18.07 6.69 4.77
CA ALA A 61 -16.78 6.06 4.56
C ALA A 61 -16.93 4.67 3.94
N LEU A 62 -15.87 4.19 3.28
CA LEU A 62 -15.87 2.90 2.61
C LEU A 62 -14.46 2.30 2.56
N ILE A 63 -14.41 0.98 2.36
CA ILE A 63 -13.19 0.24 2.05
C ILE A 63 -13.42 -0.54 0.76
N LEU A 64 -12.45 -0.49 -0.15
CA LEU A 64 -12.40 -1.31 -1.36
C LEU A 64 -11.28 -2.34 -1.21
N PHE A 65 -11.63 -3.62 -1.25
CA PHE A 65 -10.66 -4.72 -1.27
C PHE A 65 -10.50 -5.20 -2.71
N HIS A 66 -9.31 -5.05 -3.27
CA HIS A 66 -8.94 -5.52 -4.59
C HIS A 66 -8.40 -6.96 -4.48
N LEU A 67 -9.00 -7.88 -5.23
CA LEU A 67 -8.63 -9.29 -5.25
C LEU A 67 -8.10 -9.70 -6.62
N ALA A 68 -6.98 -10.42 -6.64
CA ALA A 68 -6.47 -11.11 -7.81
C ALA A 68 -7.43 -12.24 -8.24
N GLN A 69 -7.20 -12.82 -9.43
CA GLN A 69 -8.09 -13.84 -10.01
C GLN A 69 -8.21 -15.10 -9.13
N ASP A 70 -7.14 -15.42 -8.37
CA ASP A 70 -7.09 -16.52 -7.41
C ASP A 70 -7.74 -16.20 -6.05
N GLY A 71 -8.27 -14.99 -5.88
CA GLY A 71 -8.91 -14.53 -4.64
C GLY A 71 -7.94 -13.93 -3.62
N ARG A 72 -6.64 -13.82 -3.90
CA ARG A 72 -5.68 -13.17 -3.02
C ARG A 72 -5.94 -11.66 -2.94
N LEU A 73 -5.87 -11.09 -1.73
CA LEU A 73 -5.92 -9.64 -1.52
C LEU A 73 -4.65 -8.97 -2.04
N VAL A 74 -4.80 -7.95 -2.88
CA VAL A 74 -3.69 -7.22 -3.51
C VAL A 74 -3.68 -5.73 -3.21
N ALA A 75 -4.83 -5.14 -2.87
CA ALA A 75 -4.95 -3.81 -2.30
C ALA A 75 -6.21 -3.63 -1.44
#